data_AF-A0A956L8N2-F1
#
_entry.id   AF-A0A956L8N2-F1
#
_cell.length_a   1.000
_cell.length_b   1.000
_cell.length_c   1.000
_cell.angle_alpha   90.00
_cell.angle_beta   90.00
_cell.angle_gamma   90.00
#
_symmetry.space_group_name_H-M   'P 1'
#
loop_
_entity.id
_entity.type
_entity.pdbx_description
1 polymer ?
#
loop_
_entity_poly.entity_id
_entity_poly.type
_entity_poly.pdbx_seq_one_letter_code
_entity_poly.pdbx_strand_id
1 'polypeptide(L)'
;MDNFADLWSDGGWTRLRVDNLGGGQESSVQYTDVMKARMIKRLTGPDAVTANALAAQTGIPQPTLSRWLREAGTVRPVGRSSKKTTAKTKTRASSEAKVSRSSGSSPTPKRAQDWTPQQKVQLVLEAAALSELELGAMLRREGLHREQLDKWRQQVIEGATTALQSDAKSRKRSTGPSPEHKRIRELERQLHRKDKALAETTALLVLKKKFEALFEDEEPSTPSKSGS
;
A
#
# COMPACT_ATOMS: atom_id res chain seq x y z
N MET A 1 -10.13 34.77 -10.46
CA MET A 1 -11.06 33.65 -10.75
C MET A 1 -10.45 32.93 -11.93
N ASP A 2 -9.44 32.13 -11.64
CA ASP A 2 -8.53 31.60 -12.66
C ASP A 2 -9.06 30.26 -13.15
N ASN A 3 -9.08 30.15 -14.48
CA ASN A 3 -9.86 29.20 -15.25
C ASN A 3 -9.29 27.78 -15.09
N PHE A 4 -10.13 26.85 -14.63
CA PHE A 4 -9.76 25.50 -14.16
C PHE A 4 -9.42 24.51 -15.30
N ALA A 5 -9.45 24.94 -16.57
CA ALA A 5 -9.29 24.08 -17.74
C ALA A 5 -7.84 23.90 -18.22
N ASP A 6 -6.92 24.81 -17.88
CA ASP A 6 -5.56 24.83 -18.48
C ASP A 6 -4.51 23.95 -17.76
N LEU A 7 -4.92 23.12 -16.79
CA LEU A 7 -4.02 22.24 -16.02
C LEU A 7 -4.16 20.75 -16.35
N TRP A 8 -4.77 20.42 -17.50
CA TRP A 8 -5.17 19.05 -17.90
C TRP A 8 -4.40 18.45 -19.09
N SER A 9 -3.18 18.92 -19.36
CA SER A 9 -2.27 18.27 -20.32
C SER A 9 -1.22 17.46 -19.57
N ASP A 10 -1.54 16.19 -19.26
CA ASP A 10 -0.59 15.07 -19.28
C ASP A 10 -1.27 13.77 -18.79
N GLY A 11 -1.54 12.88 -19.74
CA GLY A 11 -1.36 11.43 -19.57
C GLY A 11 -2.32 10.65 -18.65
N GLY A 12 -3.47 10.25 -19.21
CA GLY A 12 -3.88 8.84 -19.13
C GLY A 12 -4.74 8.39 -17.94
N TRP A 13 -6.06 8.65 -18.01
CA TRP A 13 -7.04 7.90 -17.22
C TRP A 13 -7.61 6.75 -18.06
N THR A 14 -7.06 5.54 -17.94
CA THR A 14 -7.73 4.35 -18.49
C THR A 14 -8.81 3.88 -17.51
N ARG A 15 -10.04 4.28 -17.81
CA ARG A 15 -11.25 3.72 -17.20
C ARG A 15 -11.51 2.33 -17.79
N LEU A 16 -11.00 1.28 -17.15
CA LEU A 16 -11.51 -0.08 -17.38
C LEU A 16 -12.82 -0.24 -16.61
N ARG A 17 -13.94 -0.10 -17.34
CA ARG A 17 -15.28 -0.43 -16.86
C ARG A 17 -15.37 -1.95 -16.76
N VAL A 18 -15.44 -2.47 -15.55
CA VAL A 18 -15.97 -3.80 -15.25
C VAL A 18 -17.17 -3.58 -14.35
N ASP A 19 -18.36 -3.84 -14.90
CA ASP A 19 -19.61 -3.84 -14.16
C ASP A 19 -19.59 -4.98 -13.14
N ASN A 20 -19.78 -4.73 -11.84
CA ASN A 20 -20.58 -5.61 -10.99
C ASN A 20 -20.98 -4.98 -9.64
N LEU A 21 -22.15 -5.41 -9.22
CA LEU A 21 -22.93 -5.09 -8.03
C LEU A 21 -22.27 -5.60 -6.73
N GLY A 22 -22.47 -4.83 -5.65
CA GLY A 22 -22.61 -5.35 -4.29
C GLY A 22 -21.35 -5.89 -3.58
N GLY A 23 -20.90 -5.15 -2.56
CA GLY A 23 -20.23 -5.73 -1.40
C GLY A 23 -18.69 -5.71 -1.41
N GLY A 24 -18.13 -4.76 -0.67
CA GLY A 24 -16.93 -4.93 0.17
C GLY A 24 -15.76 -5.74 -0.37
N GLN A 25 -15.22 -5.41 -1.55
CA GLN A 25 -13.91 -5.85 -2.00
C GLN A 25 -13.15 -4.64 -2.56
N GLU A 26 -12.02 -4.32 -1.92
CA GLU A 26 -11.10 -3.26 -2.32
C GLU A 26 -10.62 -3.50 -3.76
N SER A 27 -11.17 -2.72 -4.69
CA SER A 27 -10.66 -2.66 -6.06
C SER A 27 -9.19 -2.20 -5.99
N SER A 28 -8.27 -3.04 -6.46
CA SER A 28 -6.85 -2.71 -6.62
C SER A 28 -6.64 -1.71 -7.77
N VAL A 29 -7.28 -0.55 -7.67
CA VAL A 29 -6.98 0.59 -8.51
C VAL A 29 -5.65 1.14 -8.01
N GLN A 30 -4.59 0.92 -8.78
CA GLN A 30 -3.27 1.49 -8.53
C GLN A 30 -3.36 2.99 -8.80
N TYR A 31 -3.33 3.80 -7.75
CA TYR A 31 -3.26 5.27 -7.87
C TYR A 31 -1.80 5.70 -7.80
N THR A 32 -1.38 6.63 -8.67
CA THR A 32 0.00 7.12 -8.67
C THR A 32 0.29 7.94 -7.41
N ASP A 33 1.52 7.87 -6.91
CA ASP A 33 1.92 8.59 -5.68
C ASP A 33 1.80 10.11 -5.83
N VAL A 34 2.04 10.63 -7.04
CA VAL A 34 1.86 12.05 -7.39
C VAL A 34 0.40 12.48 -7.23
N MET A 35 -0.52 11.64 -7.67
CA MET A 35 -1.95 11.89 -7.56
C MET A 35 -2.41 11.82 -6.10
N LYS A 36 -1.95 10.83 -5.34
CA LYS A 36 -2.20 10.72 -3.89
C LYS A 36 -1.75 11.99 -3.15
N ALA A 37 -0.52 12.44 -3.37
CA ALA A 37 0.03 13.65 -2.72
C ALA A 37 -0.76 14.92 -3.09
N ARG A 38 -1.16 15.07 -4.35
CA ARG A 38 -1.99 16.20 -4.81
C ARG A 38 -3.38 16.20 -4.15
N MET A 39 -4.00 15.03 -4.01
CA MET A 39 -5.30 14.91 -3.33
C MET A 39 -5.19 15.25 -1.84
N ILE A 40 -4.14 14.78 -1.16
CA ILE A 40 -3.88 15.13 0.24
C ILE A 40 -3.72 16.65 0.38
N LYS A 41 -2.92 17.29 -0.47
CA LYS A 41 -2.71 18.76 -0.44
C LYS A 41 -4.00 19.56 -0.59
N ARG A 42 -4.98 19.07 -1.38
CA ARG A 42 -6.31 19.70 -1.49
C ARG A 42 -7.21 19.45 -0.29
N LEU A 43 -6.97 18.40 0.48
CA LEU A 43 -7.71 18.08 1.71
C LEU A 43 -7.15 18.78 2.95
N THR A 44 -5.89 19.23 2.92
CA THR A 44 -5.18 19.83 4.07
C THR A 44 -4.72 21.27 3.87
N GLY A 45 -4.93 21.84 2.67
CA GLY A 45 -4.55 23.22 2.35
C GLY A 45 -5.48 24.29 2.94
N PRO A 46 -5.12 25.59 2.81
CA PRO A 46 -5.92 26.71 3.29
C PRO A 46 -7.31 26.79 2.61
N ASP A 47 -7.45 26.25 1.40
CA ASP A 47 -8.73 26.05 0.68
C ASP A 47 -9.17 24.59 0.74
N ALA A 48 -9.16 23.99 1.94
CA ALA A 48 -9.45 22.56 2.12
C ALA A 48 -10.87 22.21 1.61
N VAL A 49 -10.91 21.38 0.57
CA VAL A 49 -12.16 20.82 0.06
C VAL A 49 -12.50 19.58 0.88
N THR A 50 -13.77 19.37 1.23
CA THR A 50 -14.16 18.16 1.96
C THR A 50 -13.91 16.90 1.11
N ALA A 51 -13.58 15.78 1.76
CA ALA A 51 -13.34 14.51 1.07
C ALA A 51 -14.51 14.08 0.18
N ASN A 52 -15.75 14.46 0.53
CA ASN A 52 -16.95 14.17 -0.26
C ASN A 52 -17.01 15.01 -1.53
N ALA A 53 -16.71 16.32 -1.44
CA ALA A 53 -16.68 17.19 -2.60
C ALA A 53 -15.54 16.83 -3.55
N LEU A 54 -14.38 16.43 -3.02
CA LEU A 54 -13.25 15.98 -3.84
C LEU A 54 -13.53 14.62 -4.50
N ALA A 55 -14.25 13.72 -3.83
CA ALA A 55 -14.69 12.44 -4.42
C ALA A 55 -15.61 12.65 -5.63
N ALA A 56 -16.56 13.58 -5.53
CA ALA A 56 -17.44 13.94 -6.64
C ALA A 56 -16.68 14.55 -7.83
N GLN A 57 -15.65 15.37 -7.57
CA GLN A 57 -14.85 16.03 -8.61
C GLN A 57 -13.85 15.10 -9.30
N THR A 58 -13.34 14.09 -8.60
CA THR A 58 -12.17 13.31 -9.07
C THR A 58 -12.52 11.87 -9.42
N GLY A 59 -13.73 11.41 -9.10
CA GLY A 59 -14.15 10.01 -9.30
C GLY A 59 -13.46 9.01 -8.37
N ILE A 60 -12.61 9.49 -7.44
CA ILE A 60 -11.95 8.66 -6.44
C ILE A 60 -12.92 8.42 -5.28
N PRO A 61 -13.09 7.18 -4.80
CA PRO A 61 -13.94 6.92 -3.65
C PRO A 61 -13.50 7.74 -2.43
N GLN A 62 -14.47 8.39 -1.78
CA GLN A 62 -14.33 9.08 -0.50
C GLN A 62 -13.56 8.29 0.58
N PRO A 63 -13.76 6.97 0.76
CA PRO A 63 -12.98 6.20 1.73
C PRO A 63 -11.49 6.13 1.37
N THR A 64 -11.14 6.12 0.09
CA THR A 64 -9.74 6.15 -0.39
C THR A 64 -9.08 7.49 -0.06
N LEU A 65 -9.76 8.60 -0.32
CA LEU A 65 -9.32 9.94 0.04
C LEU A 65 -9.15 10.11 1.56
N SER A 66 -10.11 9.58 2.33
CA SER A 66 -10.05 9.58 3.80
C SER A 66 -8.88 8.75 4.35
N ARG A 67 -8.56 7.63 3.70
CA ARG A 67 -7.42 6.78 4.06
C ARG A 67 -6.10 7.51 3.82
N TRP A 68 -5.93 8.15 2.67
CA TRP A 68 -4.73 8.93 2.35
C TRP A 68 -4.54 10.12 3.28
N LEU A 69 -5.63 10.79 3.68
CA LEU A 69 -5.58 11.88 4.67
C LEU A 69 -5.05 11.39 6.02
N ARG A 70 -5.53 10.24 6.51
CA ARG A 70 -5.07 9.65 7.77
C ARG A 70 -3.60 9.22 7.69
N GLU A 71 -3.22 8.62 6.57
CA GLU A 71 -1.85 8.16 6.34
C GLU A 71 -0.85 9.32 6.27
N ALA A 72 -1.21 10.41 5.60
CA ALA A 72 -0.37 11.61 5.47
C ALA A 72 -0.32 12.46 6.75
N GLY A 73 -1.40 12.49 7.53
CA GLY A 73 -1.43 13.10 8.86
C GLY A 73 -0.69 12.29 9.94
N THR A 74 -0.18 11.10 9.61
CA THR A 74 0.56 10.21 10.53
C THR A 74 2.08 10.38 10.42
N VAL A 75 2.57 11.58 10.09
CA VAL A 75 3.92 11.97 10.53
C VAL A 75 3.87 12.09 12.06
N ARG A 76 4.23 10.99 12.73
CA ARG A 76 4.31 10.80 14.19
C ARG A 76 4.86 12.05 14.89
N PRO A 77 4.15 12.52 15.93
CA PRO A 77 4.71 12.56 17.26
C PRO A 77 4.21 11.32 18.01
N VAL A 78 5.10 10.71 18.77
CA VAL A 78 4.81 9.54 19.62
C VAL A 78 3.64 9.86 20.56
N GLY A 79 2.66 8.94 20.58
CA GLY A 79 1.65 8.86 21.63
C GLY A 79 0.26 9.37 21.22
N ARG A 80 -0.64 8.42 20.90
CA ARG A 80 -1.84 8.12 21.71
C ARG A 80 -2.78 7.21 20.92
N SER A 81 -3.09 6.09 21.56
CA SER A 81 -4.19 5.19 21.22
C SER A 81 -5.53 5.91 21.40
N SER A 82 -6.44 5.79 20.43
CA SER A 82 -7.88 5.82 20.72
C SER A 82 -8.67 5.02 19.69
N LYS A 83 -8.90 3.75 20.04
CA LYS A 83 -9.99 2.92 19.51
C LYS A 83 -11.30 3.47 20.06
N LYS A 84 -12.13 4.13 19.23
CA LYS A 84 -13.51 4.48 19.59
C LYS A 84 -14.46 3.45 18.98
N THR A 85 -14.69 2.38 19.72
CA THR A 85 -15.88 1.54 19.57
C THR A 85 -17.04 2.22 20.29
N THR A 86 -18.14 2.41 19.58
CA THR A 86 -19.43 2.86 20.09
C THR A 86 -20.05 1.80 20.99
N ALA A 87 -20.23 2.09 22.29
CA ALA A 87 -21.07 1.29 23.17
C ALA A 87 -21.78 2.18 24.20
N LYS A 88 -23.06 2.44 23.89
CA LYS A 88 -24.23 2.62 24.75
C LYS A 88 -23.99 2.78 26.26
N THR A 89 -24.27 3.99 26.74
CA THR A 89 -24.52 4.37 28.13
C THR A 89 -25.68 3.57 28.73
N LYS A 90 -25.44 2.86 29.84
CA LYS A 90 -26.47 2.52 30.82
C LYS A 90 -26.03 3.04 32.18
N THR A 91 -26.72 4.08 32.58
CA THR A 91 -26.78 4.69 33.91
C THR A 91 -27.15 3.65 34.96
N ARG A 92 -26.39 3.63 36.06
CA ARG A 92 -26.93 3.32 37.38
C ARG A 92 -26.07 4.03 38.43
N ALA A 93 -26.65 5.10 38.97
CA ALA A 93 -26.19 5.77 40.17
C ALA A 93 -26.25 4.79 41.35
N SER A 94 -25.17 4.78 42.15
CA SER A 94 -25.15 4.51 43.59
C SER A 94 -23.70 4.54 44.06
N SER A 95 -23.31 5.56 44.81
CA SER A 95 -22.52 5.41 46.05
C SER A 95 -22.27 6.77 46.69
N GLU A 96 -22.88 6.93 47.85
CA GLU A 96 -22.42 7.79 48.95
C GLU A 96 -21.08 7.27 49.52
N ALA A 97 -20.50 8.13 50.37
CA ALA A 97 -19.43 7.89 51.35
C ALA A 97 -17.99 7.89 50.77
N LYS A 98 -17.18 8.94 50.96
CA LYS A 98 -16.56 9.48 52.21
C LYS A 98 -15.32 8.68 52.64
N VAL A 99 -14.27 9.45 52.93
CA VAL A 99 -13.08 9.14 53.74
C VAL A 99 -11.83 8.64 53.00
N SER A 100 -10.93 9.61 52.85
CA SER A 100 -9.48 9.52 52.89
C SER A 100 -8.92 8.56 53.95
N ARG A 101 -7.99 7.68 53.55
CA ARG A 101 -6.83 7.33 54.38
C ARG A 101 -5.72 6.65 53.59
N SER A 102 -4.53 7.18 53.79
CA SER A 102 -3.21 6.68 53.40
C SER A 102 -2.85 5.35 54.08
N SER A 103 -2.32 4.38 53.33
CA SER A 103 -1.33 3.41 53.84
C SER A 103 -0.78 2.50 52.73
N GLY A 104 0.55 2.40 52.66
CA GLY A 104 1.29 1.24 52.13
C GLY A 104 1.17 0.93 50.63
N SER A 105 2.01 1.56 49.81
CA SER A 105 2.24 1.09 48.42
C SER A 105 3.07 -0.21 48.42
N SER A 106 2.44 -1.34 48.73
CA SER A 106 2.87 -2.62 48.16
C SER A 106 2.70 -2.54 46.64
N PRO A 107 3.64 -3.08 45.83
CA PRO A 107 3.53 -3.00 44.39
C PRO A 107 2.25 -3.71 43.97
N THR A 108 1.28 -2.95 43.50
CA THR A 108 0.03 -3.52 43.00
C THR A 108 0.37 -4.44 41.84
N PRO A 109 -0.13 -5.69 41.82
CA PRO A 109 0.18 -6.63 40.74
C PRO A 109 -0.25 -6.01 39.42
N LYS A 110 0.71 -5.84 38.50
CA LYS A 110 0.46 -5.30 37.16
C LYS A 110 -0.51 -6.23 36.45
N ARG A 111 -1.63 -5.70 35.94
CA ARG A 111 -2.59 -6.55 35.22
C ARG A 111 -1.93 -7.05 33.94
N ALA A 112 -2.25 -8.25 33.48
CA ALA A 112 -1.71 -8.84 32.25
C ALA A 112 -1.84 -7.93 30.99
N GLN A 113 -2.78 -6.96 31.03
CA GLN A 113 -3.01 -5.95 30.00
C GLN A 113 -1.99 -4.79 30.03
N ASP A 114 -1.37 -4.52 31.18
CA ASP A 114 -0.42 -3.42 31.40
C ASP A 114 1.00 -3.78 30.95
N TRP A 115 1.23 -5.05 30.61
CA TRP A 115 2.51 -5.56 30.14
C TRP A 115 2.72 -5.25 28.65
N THR A 116 3.81 -4.55 28.34
CA THR A 116 4.22 -4.32 26.95
C THR A 116 4.65 -5.63 26.28
N PRO A 117 4.51 -5.78 24.96
CA PRO A 117 4.95 -6.99 24.24
C PRO A 117 6.43 -7.32 24.49
N GLN A 118 7.28 -6.31 24.54
CA GLN A 118 8.72 -6.45 24.81
C GLN A 118 8.97 -7.03 26.20
N GLN A 119 8.29 -6.48 27.22
CA GLN A 119 8.40 -7.01 28.59
C GLN A 119 7.87 -8.43 28.70
N LYS A 120 6.80 -8.80 27.97
CA LYS A 120 6.30 -10.18 27.93
C LYS A 120 7.34 -11.15 27.37
N VAL A 121 8.00 -10.78 26.28
CA VAL A 121 9.08 -11.59 25.67
C VAL A 121 10.25 -11.73 26.64
N GLN A 122 10.69 -10.64 27.25
CA GLN A 122 11.77 -10.65 28.24
C GLN A 122 11.43 -11.56 29.41
N LEU A 123 10.22 -11.44 29.95
CA LEU A 123 9.78 -12.27 31.07
C LEU A 123 9.69 -13.75 30.69
N VAL A 124 9.21 -14.07 29.48
CA VAL A 124 9.19 -15.44 28.97
C VAL A 124 10.61 -16.02 28.87
N LEU A 125 11.59 -15.21 28.47
CA LEU A 125 12.99 -15.61 28.38
C LEU A 125 13.62 -15.81 29.77
N GLU A 126 13.42 -14.87 30.68
CA GLU A 126 13.86 -15.00 32.08
C GLU A 126 13.25 -16.25 32.72
N ALA A 127 11.94 -16.46 32.54
CA ALA A 127 11.24 -17.63 33.03
C ALA A 127 11.70 -18.97 32.43
N ALA A 128 12.43 -18.95 31.30
CA ALA A 128 13.02 -20.16 30.73
C ALA A 128 14.38 -20.51 31.37
N ALA A 129 15.04 -19.53 32.00
CA ALA A 129 16.33 -19.73 32.68
C ALA A 129 16.19 -20.07 34.18
N LEU A 130 15.03 -19.81 34.78
CA LEU A 130 14.77 -20.04 36.20
C LEU A 130 14.32 -21.48 36.49
N SER A 131 14.67 -22.00 37.67
CA SER A 131 14.14 -23.27 38.19
C SER A 131 12.67 -23.15 38.61
N GLU A 132 11.95 -24.26 38.81
CA GLU A 132 10.51 -24.24 39.12
C GLU A 132 10.17 -23.47 40.41
N LEU A 133 11.03 -23.53 41.42
CA LEU A 133 10.88 -22.79 42.68
C LEU A 133 11.04 -21.29 42.48
N GLU A 134 12.07 -20.87 41.73
CA GLU A 134 12.35 -19.47 41.42
C GLU A 134 11.29 -18.89 40.49
N LEU A 135 10.81 -19.69 39.53
CA LEU A 135 9.72 -19.36 38.63
C LEU A 135 8.44 -19.04 39.42
N GLY A 136 8.07 -19.90 40.38
CA GLY A 136 6.93 -19.64 41.26
C GLY A 136 7.09 -18.38 42.13
N ALA A 137 8.31 -18.07 42.57
CA ALA A 137 8.60 -16.83 43.29
C ALA A 137 8.46 -15.60 42.39
N MET A 138 8.99 -15.65 41.17
CA MET A 138 8.91 -14.58 40.18
C MET A 138 7.44 -14.31 39.77
N LEU A 139 6.66 -15.36 39.50
CA LEU A 139 5.23 -15.22 39.15
C LEU A 139 4.43 -14.51 40.26
N ARG A 140 4.69 -14.82 41.53
CA ARG A 140 4.06 -14.13 42.66
C ARG A 140 4.50 -12.67 42.79
N ARG A 141 5.78 -12.37 42.56
CA ARG A 141 6.31 -10.99 42.59
C ARG A 141 5.71 -10.13 41.49
N GLU A 142 5.57 -10.68 40.29
CA GLU A 142 5.04 -9.97 39.12
C GLU A 142 3.50 -10.01 39.03
N GLY A 143 2.83 -10.79 39.89
CA GLY A 143 1.38 -10.91 39.92
C GLY A 143 0.81 -11.73 38.75
N LEU A 144 1.60 -12.64 38.21
CA LEU A 144 1.27 -13.44 37.02
C LEU A 144 0.94 -14.88 37.37
N HIS A 145 0.05 -15.46 36.57
CA HIS A 145 -0.34 -16.86 36.70
C HIS A 145 0.43 -17.70 35.69
N ARG A 146 0.66 -18.98 36.03
CA ARG A 146 1.38 -19.90 35.14
C ARG A 146 0.72 -20.02 33.76
N GLU A 147 -0.60 -20.10 33.72
CA GLU A 147 -1.37 -20.13 32.46
C GLU A 147 -1.12 -18.90 31.56
N GLN A 148 -0.94 -17.72 32.16
CA GLN A 148 -0.65 -16.49 31.42
C GLN A 148 0.74 -16.52 30.81
N LEU A 149 1.72 -17.01 31.58
CA LEU A 149 3.09 -17.19 31.10
C LEU A 149 3.16 -18.23 29.97
N ASP A 150 2.45 -19.34 30.11
CA ASP A 150 2.41 -20.39 29.08
C ASP A 150 1.71 -19.89 27.80
N LYS A 151 0.66 -19.09 27.94
CA LYS A 151 0.06 -18.39 26.80
C LYS A 151 1.04 -17.44 26.11
N TRP A 152 1.82 -16.67 26.86
CA TRP A 152 2.82 -15.78 26.28
C TRP A 152 3.95 -16.57 25.62
N ARG A 153 4.39 -17.70 26.19
CA ARG A 153 5.35 -18.62 25.57
C ARG A 153 4.86 -19.08 24.20
N GLN A 154 3.62 -19.54 24.11
CA GLN A 154 3.02 -19.96 22.83
C GLN A 154 3.00 -18.80 21.83
N GLN A 155 2.55 -17.61 22.24
CA GLN A 155 2.51 -16.44 21.36
C GLN A 155 3.88 -16.03 20.83
N VAL A 156 4.94 -16.15 21.66
CA VAL A 156 6.32 -15.85 21.23
C VAL A 156 6.80 -16.88 20.20
N ILE A 157 6.54 -18.17 20.43
CA ILE A 157 6.93 -19.24 19.52
C ILE A 157 6.17 -19.14 18.19
N GLU A 158 4.86 -18.90 18.22
CA GLU A 158 4.02 -18.71 17.04
C GLU A 158 4.46 -17.47 16.24
N GLY A 159 4.76 -16.37 16.93
CA GLY A 159 5.26 -15.15 16.30
C GLY A 159 6.61 -15.37 15.63
N ALA A 160 7.55 -16.05 16.32
CA ALA A 160 8.88 -16.36 15.80
C ALA A 160 8.82 -17.32 14.60
N THR A 161 8.04 -18.40 14.70
CA THR A 161 7.87 -19.38 13.61
C THR A 161 7.25 -18.75 12.38
N THR A 162 6.21 -17.92 12.55
CA THR A 162 5.58 -17.17 11.46
C THR A 162 6.56 -16.21 10.79
N ALA A 163 7.35 -15.47 11.57
CA ALA A 163 8.36 -14.55 11.04
C ALA A 163 9.41 -15.30 10.20
N LEU A 164 9.97 -16.38 10.74
CA LEU A 164 10.98 -17.21 10.06
C LEU A 164 10.44 -17.86 8.77
N GLN A 165 9.20 -18.35 8.79
CA GLN A 165 8.54 -18.90 7.60
C GLN A 165 8.24 -17.82 6.55
N SER A 166 7.83 -16.63 6.97
CA SER A 166 7.52 -15.53 6.07
C SER A 166 8.78 -15.00 5.35
N ASP A 167 9.92 -14.94 6.05
CA ASP A 167 11.21 -14.58 5.48
C ASP A 167 11.66 -15.65 4.46
N ALA A 168 11.55 -16.94 4.81
CA ALA A 168 11.83 -18.03 3.87
C ALA A 168 10.95 -17.97 2.60
N LYS A 169 9.66 -17.64 2.74
CA LYS A 169 8.72 -17.48 1.61
C LYS A 169 8.95 -16.19 0.82
N SER A 170 9.48 -15.14 1.47
CA SER A 170 9.89 -13.89 0.83
C SER A 170 11.13 -14.13 -0.04
N ARG A 171 12.18 -14.73 0.53
CA ARG A 171 13.41 -15.10 -0.19
C ARG A 171 13.12 -16.02 -1.39
N LYS A 172 12.24 -17.00 -1.22
CA LYS A 172 11.84 -17.89 -2.32
C LYS A 172 11.10 -17.15 -3.45
N ARG A 173 10.38 -16.06 -3.16
CA ARG A 173 9.71 -15.22 -4.16
C ARG A 173 10.67 -14.28 -4.89
N SER A 174 11.72 -13.80 -4.22
CA SER A 174 12.74 -12.95 -4.85
C SER A 174 13.74 -13.69 -5.73
N THR A 175 13.92 -15.01 -5.54
CA THR A 175 14.89 -15.81 -6.32
C THR A 175 14.31 -16.38 -7.63
N GLY A 176 12.99 -16.38 -7.81
CA GLY A 176 12.36 -16.80 -9.07
C GLY A 176 12.29 -15.66 -10.10
N PRO A 177 12.33 -15.94 -11.42
CA PRO A 177 12.05 -14.92 -12.42
C PRO A 177 10.63 -14.36 -12.18
N SER A 178 10.54 -13.08 -11.81
CA SER A 178 9.27 -12.38 -11.61
C SER A 178 8.36 -12.64 -12.82
N PRO A 179 7.03 -12.82 -12.63
CA PRO A 179 6.09 -12.89 -13.74
C PRO A 179 6.24 -11.70 -14.71
N GLU A 180 6.66 -10.54 -14.19
CA GLU A 180 6.98 -9.35 -14.98
C GLU A 180 8.19 -9.58 -15.90
N HIS A 181 9.28 -10.19 -15.43
CA HIS A 181 10.43 -10.51 -16.28
C HIS A 181 10.07 -11.48 -17.42
N LYS A 182 9.17 -12.43 -17.15
CA LYS A 182 8.65 -13.31 -18.22
C LYS A 182 7.84 -12.52 -19.24
N ARG A 183 7.03 -11.57 -18.77
CA ARG A 183 6.22 -10.72 -19.65
C ARG A 183 7.08 -9.77 -20.47
N ILE A 184 8.07 -9.14 -19.87
CA ILE A 184 9.06 -8.29 -20.55
C ILE A 184 9.75 -9.09 -21.67
N ARG A 185 10.27 -10.28 -21.36
CA ARG A 185 10.92 -11.14 -22.36
C ARG A 185 9.99 -11.52 -23.52
N GLU A 186 8.72 -11.78 -23.22
CA GLU A 186 7.73 -12.09 -24.26
C GLU A 186 7.43 -10.86 -25.13
N LEU A 187 7.28 -9.70 -24.51
CA LEU A 187 7.05 -8.44 -25.22
C LEU A 187 8.25 -8.05 -26.10
N GLU A 188 9.48 -8.20 -25.59
CA GLU A 188 10.72 -7.97 -26.34
C GLU A 188 10.78 -8.87 -27.59
N ARG A 189 10.43 -10.14 -27.47
CA ARG A 189 10.36 -11.05 -28.62
C ARG A 189 9.33 -10.63 -29.65
N GLN A 190 8.16 -10.17 -29.19
CA GLN A 190 7.11 -9.70 -30.09
C GLN A 190 7.51 -8.41 -30.79
N LEU A 191 8.21 -7.50 -30.10
CA LEU A 191 8.79 -6.30 -30.69
C LEU A 191 9.79 -6.67 -31.79
N HIS A 192 10.79 -7.49 -31.47
CA HIS A 192 11.80 -7.90 -32.46
C HIS A 192 11.21 -8.55 -33.72
N ARG A 193 10.15 -9.37 -33.57
CA ARG A 193 9.45 -9.97 -34.72
C ARG A 193 8.75 -8.92 -35.58
N LYS A 194 8.08 -7.95 -34.94
CA LYS A 194 7.37 -6.87 -35.63
C LYS A 194 8.36 -5.92 -36.32
N ASP A 195 9.43 -5.54 -35.64
CA ASP A 195 10.48 -4.68 -36.20
C ASP A 195 11.14 -5.34 -37.41
N LYS A 196 11.37 -6.66 -37.38
CA LYS A 196 11.86 -7.40 -38.54
C LYS A 196 10.90 -7.34 -39.73
N ALA A 197 9.61 -7.60 -39.50
CA ALA A 197 8.60 -7.51 -40.55
C ALA A 197 8.48 -6.08 -41.13
N LEU A 198 8.59 -5.06 -40.29
CA LEU A 198 8.60 -3.66 -40.71
C LEU A 198 9.88 -3.30 -41.50
N ALA A 199 11.03 -3.85 -41.11
CA ALA A 199 12.28 -3.68 -41.87
C ALA A 199 12.17 -4.33 -43.26
N GLU A 200 11.54 -5.51 -43.36
CA GLU A 200 11.31 -6.18 -44.64
C GLU A 200 10.35 -5.36 -45.54
N THR A 201 9.26 -4.82 -45.02
CA THR A 201 8.33 -4.00 -45.82
C THR A 201 8.96 -2.68 -46.25
N THR A 202 9.72 -2.01 -45.38
CA THR A 202 10.45 -0.79 -45.73
C THR A 202 11.52 -1.04 -46.78
N ALA A 203 12.23 -2.18 -46.71
CA ALA A 203 13.18 -2.58 -47.74
C ALA A 203 12.49 -2.77 -49.10
N LEU A 204 11.31 -3.41 -49.13
CA LEU A 204 10.52 -3.57 -50.36
C LEU A 204 10.07 -2.22 -50.93
N LEU A 205 9.60 -1.29 -50.09
CA LEU A 205 9.19 0.04 -50.52
C LEU A 205 10.36 0.86 -51.08
N VAL A 206 11.52 0.80 -50.42
CA VAL A 206 12.74 1.46 -50.89
C VAL A 206 13.19 0.88 -52.23
N LEU A 207 13.14 -0.44 -52.39
CA LEU A 207 13.47 -1.10 -53.66
C LEU A 207 12.53 -0.68 -54.78
N LYS A 208 11.21 -0.66 -54.53
CA LYS A 208 10.21 -0.19 -55.49
C LYS A 208 10.47 1.26 -55.92
N LYS A 209 10.73 2.16 -54.97
CA LYS A 209 11.04 3.56 -55.29
C LYS A 209 12.30 3.71 -56.13
N LYS A 210 13.35 2.93 -55.85
CA LYS A 210 14.58 2.92 -56.65
C LYS A 210 14.33 2.39 -58.06
N PHE A 211 13.49 1.36 -58.19
CA PHE A 211 13.08 0.83 -59.49
C PHE A 211 12.31 1.87 -60.28
N GLU A 212 11.27 2.50 -59.72
CA GLU A 212 10.52 3.57 -60.38
C GLU A 212 11.43 4.71 -60.85
N ALA A 213 12.35 5.19 -60.01
CA ALA A 213 13.29 6.25 -60.38
C ALA A 213 14.17 5.90 -61.60
N LEU A 214 14.64 4.65 -61.70
CA LEU A 214 15.47 4.22 -62.85
C LEU A 214 14.68 4.19 -64.17
N PHE A 215 13.36 3.94 -64.12
CA PHE A 215 12.51 3.86 -65.30
C PHE A 215 11.77 5.18 -65.62
N GLU A 216 11.69 6.11 -64.66
CA GLU A 216 11.10 7.45 -64.84
C GLU A 216 12.11 8.43 -65.48
N ASP A 217 13.41 8.21 -65.30
CA ASP A 217 14.48 8.94 -65.99
C ASP A 217 14.62 8.59 -67.49
N GLU A 218 13.92 7.55 -67.98
CA GLU A 218 13.89 7.13 -69.39
C GLU A 218 12.65 7.62 -70.17
N GLU A 219 11.83 8.52 -69.62
CA GLU A 219 10.83 9.23 -70.44
C GLU A 219 11.52 10.33 -71.26
N PRO A 220 11.60 10.21 -72.60
CA PRO A 220 12.21 11.24 -73.43
C PRO A 220 11.35 12.50 -73.38
N SER A 221 11.80 13.47 -72.57
CA SER A 221 11.45 14.87 -72.77
C SER A 221 11.84 15.25 -74.19
N THR A 222 10.87 15.28 -75.09
CA THR A 222 11.00 15.93 -76.39
C THR A 222 10.56 17.39 -76.21
N PRO A 223 11.50 18.35 -76.09
CA PRO A 223 11.13 19.76 -76.07
C PRO A 223 10.84 20.28 -77.48
N SER A 224 9.70 20.98 -77.58
CA SER A 224 9.41 22.15 -78.41
C SER A 224 9.46 22.09 -79.95
N LYS A 225 8.29 22.31 -80.55
CA LYS A 225 7.89 23.54 -81.28
C LYS A 225 8.97 24.27 -82.14
N SER A 226 8.83 24.15 -83.45
CA SER A 226 8.97 25.19 -84.52
C SER A 226 8.68 24.46 -85.84
N GLY A 227 7.99 24.94 -86.87
CA GLY A 227 7.60 26.27 -87.32
C GLY A 227 7.81 26.27 -88.84
N SER A 228 6.74 26.20 -89.64
CA SER A 228 6.55 26.91 -90.93
C SER A 228 5.20 26.59 -91.54
#